data_AF-A0A930A0F5-F1
#
_entry.id   AF-A0A930A0F5-F1
#
_cell.length_a   1.000
_cell.length_b   1.000
_cell.length_c   1.000
_cell.angle_alpha   90.00
_cell.angle_beta   90.00
_cell.angle_gamma   90.00
#
_symmetry.space_group_name_H-M   'P 1'
#
loop_
_entity.id
_entity.type
_entity.pdbx_description
1 polymer ?
#
loop_
_entity_poly.entity_id
_entity_poly.type
_entity_poly.pdbx_seq_one_letter_code
_entity_poly.pdbx_strand_id
1 'polypeptide(L)'
;MVKKQLYESESIDLRIREVIPVSFFNRSPKSIVYSIYRHGEYECIGECDLRLGMDEELYYAGNIGYRIYDGFRGHHYAYHACKLLLQIAKEEYHFRKVIITCSPDNIASDKTIQSLHAELLQTVNVPKQHWLYRRGEKVKNIYLLTL
;
A
#
# COMPACT_ATOMS: atom_id res chain seq x y z
N MET A 1 -5.30 -23.87 -5.41
CA MET A 1 -6.14 -22.67 -5.19
C MET A 1 -6.08 -21.80 -6.42
N VAL A 2 -7.22 -21.55 -7.08
CA VAL A 2 -7.32 -20.50 -8.09
C VAL A 2 -7.19 -19.17 -7.35
N LYS A 3 -6.12 -18.40 -7.60
CA LYS A 3 -5.99 -17.07 -6.99
C LYS A 3 -7.11 -16.19 -7.53
N LYS A 4 -7.86 -15.56 -6.63
CA LYS A 4 -8.89 -14.59 -7.01
C LYS A 4 -8.21 -13.46 -7.80
N GLN A 5 -8.67 -13.22 -9.03
CA GLN A 5 -8.10 -12.21 -9.91
C GLN A 5 -8.75 -10.82 -9.72
N LEU A 6 -9.90 -10.77 -9.06
CA LEU A 6 -10.74 -9.59 -8.86
C LEU A 6 -11.19 -9.50 -7.40
N TYR A 7 -11.06 -8.33 -6.79
CA TYR A 7 -11.53 -8.03 -5.45
C TYR A 7 -12.42 -6.80 -5.53
N GLU A 8 -13.65 -6.93 -5.07
CA GLU A 8 -14.70 -5.92 -5.28
C GLU A 8 -15.07 -5.28 -3.96
N SER A 9 -15.45 -4.01 -4.03
CA SER A 9 -16.10 -3.26 -2.96
C SER A 9 -17.19 -2.37 -3.55
N GLU A 10 -17.91 -1.65 -2.70
CA GLU A 10 -18.99 -0.77 -3.15
C GLU A 10 -18.53 0.39 -4.06
N SER A 11 -17.26 0.80 -3.98
CA SER A 11 -16.76 1.99 -4.69
C SER A 11 -15.65 1.70 -5.71
N ILE A 12 -14.79 0.72 -5.45
CA ILE A 12 -13.68 0.36 -6.31
C ILE A 12 -13.47 -1.15 -6.38
N ASP A 13 -12.89 -1.59 -7.49
CA ASP A 13 -12.44 -2.96 -7.69
C ASP A 13 -10.91 -3.00 -7.86
N LEU A 14 -10.26 -4.01 -7.29
CA LEU A 14 -8.85 -4.32 -7.51
C LEU A 14 -8.71 -5.51 -8.44
N ARG A 15 -7.95 -5.34 -9.52
CA ARG A 15 -7.60 -6.42 -10.45
C ARG A 15 -6.11 -6.68 -10.40
N ILE A 16 -5.70 -7.93 -10.25
CA ILE A 16 -4.27 -8.27 -10.24
C ILE A 16 -3.67 -7.90 -11.60
N ARG A 17 -2.65 -7.04 -11.57
CA ARG A 17 -1.86 -6.65 -12.74
C ARG A 17 -0.61 -7.51 -12.86
N GLU A 18 0.11 -7.68 -11.75
CA GLU A 18 1.42 -8.33 -11.74
C GLU A 18 1.71 -8.94 -10.36
N VAL A 19 2.49 -10.02 -10.33
CA VAL A 19 3.10 -10.54 -9.11
C VAL A 19 4.62 -10.43 -9.25
N ILE A 20 5.22 -9.51 -8.51
CA ILE A 20 6.66 -9.29 -8.48
C ILE A 20 7.26 -10.29 -7.48
N PRO A 21 8.16 -11.20 -7.91
CA PRO A 21 8.81 -12.14 -7.01
C PRO A 21 9.81 -11.44 -6.09
N VAL A 22 10.22 -12.12 -5.00
CA VAL A 22 11.33 -11.64 -4.16
C VAL A 22 12.57 -11.50 -5.03
N SER A 23 13.28 -10.37 -4.90
CA SER A 23 14.60 -10.17 -5.52
C SER A 23 15.62 -9.85 -4.45
N PHE A 24 16.53 -10.80 -4.20
CA PHE A 24 17.63 -10.60 -3.25
C PHE A 24 18.66 -9.58 -3.76
N PHE A 25 18.82 -9.46 -5.08
CA PHE A 25 19.76 -8.52 -5.69
C PHE A 25 19.39 -7.07 -5.37
N ASN A 26 18.10 -6.74 -5.46
CA ASN A 26 17.58 -5.40 -5.20
C ASN A 26 16.90 -5.25 -3.83
N ARG A 27 16.97 -6.28 -2.98
CA ARG A 27 16.24 -6.36 -1.69
C ARG A 27 14.74 -6.07 -1.82
N SER A 28 14.14 -6.46 -2.94
CA SER A 28 12.72 -6.22 -3.19
C SER A 28 11.87 -7.32 -2.56
N PRO A 29 10.86 -6.98 -1.75
CA PRO A 29 9.91 -7.95 -1.22
C PRO A 29 9.02 -8.49 -2.33
N LYS A 30 8.42 -9.66 -2.11
CA LYS A 30 7.36 -10.17 -2.98
C LYS A 30 6.19 -9.20 -2.93
N SER A 31 5.76 -8.70 -4.08
CA SER A 31 4.70 -7.69 -4.16
C SER A 31 3.61 -8.13 -5.12
N ILE A 32 2.36 -7.90 -4.75
CA ILE A 32 1.21 -8.12 -5.63
C ILE A 32 0.71 -6.75 -6.02
N VAL A 33 0.70 -6.51 -7.32
CA VAL A 33 0.34 -5.21 -7.89
C VAL A 33 -1.06 -5.33 -8.46
N TYR A 34 -1.88 -4.34 -8.14
CA TYR A 34 -3.27 -4.26 -8.54
C TYR A 34 -3.50 -2.97 -9.32
N SER A 35 -4.31 -3.07 -10.37
CA SER A 35 -4.95 -1.90 -10.98
C SER A 35 -6.26 -1.62 -10.24
N ILE A 36 -6.55 -0.34 -10.02
CA ILE A 36 -7.76 0.13 -9.34
C ILE A 36 -8.75 0.58 -10.42
N TYR A 37 -9.98 0.08 -10.35
CA TYR A 37 -11.10 0.46 -11.21
C TYR A 37 -12.24 1.03 -10.38
N ARG A 38 -13.05 1.92 -10.94
CA ARG A 38 -14.37 2.20 -10.33
C ARG A 38 -15.20 0.93 -10.35
N HIS A 39 -16.00 0.73 -9.30
CA HIS A 39 -16.79 -0.49 -9.16
C HIS A 39 -17.69 -0.72 -10.38
N GLY A 40 -17.61 -1.92 -10.97
CA GLY A 40 -18.42 -2.29 -12.12
C GLY A 40 -18.01 -1.63 -13.45
N GLU A 41 -16.92 -0.88 -13.47
CA GLU A 41 -16.44 -0.16 -14.65
C GLU A 41 -15.14 -0.74 -15.23
N TYR A 42 -14.75 -0.22 -16.40
CA TYR A 42 -13.54 -0.62 -17.13
C TYR A 42 -12.45 0.46 -17.14
N GLU A 43 -12.70 1.62 -16.53
CA GLU A 43 -11.72 2.70 -16.43
C GLU A 43 -10.76 2.49 -15.26
N CYS A 44 -9.47 2.40 -15.57
CA CYS A 44 -8.41 2.30 -14.56
C CYS A 44 -8.12 3.68 -13.98
N ILE A 45 -8.34 3.83 -12.68
CA ILE A 45 -8.26 5.12 -11.96
C ILE A 45 -7.01 5.22 -11.07
N GLY A 46 -6.23 4.16 -10.98
CA GLY A 46 -5.02 4.13 -10.18
C GLY A 46 -4.39 2.74 -10.09
N GLU A 47 -3.38 2.65 -9.23
CA GLU A 47 -2.65 1.42 -8.94
C GLU A 47 -2.35 1.33 -7.45
N CYS A 48 -2.24 0.12 -6.94
CA CYS A 48 -1.78 -0.14 -5.58
C CYS A 48 -1.06 -1.47 -5.48
N ASP A 49 -0.29 -1.65 -4.42
CA ASP A 49 0.49 -2.86 -4.21
C ASP A 49 0.46 -3.32 -2.75
N LEU A 50 0.38 -4.64 -2.56
CA LEU A 50 0.59 -5.30 -1.28
C LEU A 50 1.95 -5.98 -1.29
N ARG A 51 2.86 -5.51 -0.44
CA ARG A 51 4.21 -6.05 -0.26
C ARG A 51 4.23 -7.02 0.91
N LEU A 52 4.58 -8.26 0.61
CA LEU A 52 4.56 -9.37 1.55
C LEU A 52 5.90 -9.48 2.28
N GLY A 53 5.87 -9.30 3.59
CA GLY A 53 7.01 -9.41 4.47
C GLY A 53 6.88 -8.47 5.68
N MET A 54 7.84 -8.55 6.59
CA MET A 54 7.98 -7.64 7.72
C MET A 54 9.47 -7.57 8.08
N ASP A 55 10.24 -6.86 7.27
CA ASP A 55 11.69 -6.71 7.38
C ASP A 55 12.10 -5.23 7.47
N GLU A 56 13.41 -4.97 7.57
CA GLU A 56 13.96 -3.61 7.67
C GLU A 56 13.63 -2.74 6.45
N GLU A 57 13.44 -3.37 5.30
CA GLU A 57 13.08 -2.67 4.05
C GLU A 57 11.63 -2.16 4.12
N LEU A 58 10.72 -3.06 4.50
CA LEU A 58 9.30 -2.75 4.65
C LEU A 58 9.00 -1.87 5.87
N TYR A 59 9.90 -1.82 6.84
CA TYR A 59 9.79 -0.85 7.93
C TYR A 59 9.71 0.60 7.41
N TYR A 60 10.48 0.97 6.38
CA TYR A 60 10.41 2.31 5.79
C TYR A 60 9.45 2.40 4.60
N ALA A 61 9.41 1.37 3.76
CA ALA A 61 8.57 1.35 2.55
C ALA A 61 7.09 1.14 2.84
N GLY A 62 6.75 0.44 3.93
CA GLY A 62 5.41 -0.01 4.25
C GLY A 62 4.95 -1.19 3.40
N ASN A 63 3.97 -1.93 3.91
CA ASN A 63 3.33 -3.06 3.24
C ASN A 63 2.36 -2.64 2.14
N ILE A 64 1.86 -1.41 2.16
CA ILE A 64 0.86 -0.92 1.21
C ILE A 64 1.42 0.30 0.48
N GLY A 65 1.39 0.24 -0.85
CA GLY A 65 1.57 1.40 -1.74
C GLY A 65 0.30 1.67 -2.55
N TYR A 66 0.04 2.94 -2.86
CA TYR A 66 -1.05 3.32 -3.74
C TYR A 66 -0.78 4.63 -4.46
N ARG A 67 -1.43 4.79 -5.61
CA ARG A 67 -1.48 6.01 -6.40
C ARG A 67 -2.83 6.09 -7.09
N ILE A 68 -3.55 7.18 -6.85
CA ILE A 68 -4.74 7.57 -7.62
C ILE A 68 -4.31 8.58 -8.67
N TYR A 69 -4.72 8.38 -9.93
CA TYR A 69 -4.40 9.28 -11.03
C TYR A 69 -5.08 10.64 -10.81
N ASP A 70 -4.43 11.71 -11.30
CA ASP A 70 -4.73 13.09 -10.90
C ASP A 70 -6.20 13.47 -11.05
N GLY A 71 -6.86 13.07 -12.14
CA GLY A 71 -8.27 13.35 -12.42
C GLY A 71 -9.28 12.61 -11.53
N PHE A 72 -8.86 11.63 -10.73
CA PHE A 72 -9.73 10.82 -9.88
C PHE A 72 -9.45 11.02 -8.38
N ARG A 73 -8.57 11.97 -8.02
CA ARG A 73 -8.28 12.29 -6.62
C ARG A 73 -9.46 13.02 -5.96
N GLY A 74 -9.52 12.99 -4.63
CA GLY A 74 -10.57 13.65 -3.85
C GLY A 74 -11.84 12.81 -3.61
N HIS A 75 -11.90 11.59 -4.14
CA HIS A 75 -13.05 10.69 -4.02
C HIS A 75 -12.84 9.53 -3.03
N HIS A 76 -11.86 9.64 -2.13
CA HIS A 76 -11.51 8.59 -1.15
C HIS A 76 -11.09 7.22 -1.73
N TYR A 77 -10.82 7.11 -3.04
CA TYR A 77 -10.41 5.84 -3.65
C TYR A 77 -9.16 5.21 -3.03
N ALA A 78 -8.19 6.02 -2.59
CA ALA A 78 -7.02 5.52 -1.87
C ALA A 78 -7.41 4.80 -0.56
N TYR A 79 -8.38 5.34 0.19
CA TYR A 79 -8.88 4.71 1.41
C TYR A 79 -9.54 3.36 1.13
N HIS A 80 -10.39 3.30 0.11
CA HIS A 80 -11.06 2.06 -0.29
C HIS A 80 -10.08 1.00 -0.81
N ALA A 81 -9.09 1.41 -1.61
CA ALA A 81 -8.00 0.54 -2.05
C ALA A 81 -7.23 -0.03 -0.84
N CYS A 82 -6.85 0.82 0.13
CA CYS A 82 -6.23 0.36 1.36
C CYS A 82 -7.10 -0.65 2.11
N LYS A 83 -8.40 -0.39 2.31
CA LYS A 83 -9.29 -1.34 3.00
C LYS A 83 -9.31 -2.72 2.33
N LEU A 84 -9.43 -2.77 1.01
CA LEU A 84 -9.38 -4.04 0.28
C LEU A 84 -8.01 -4.72 0.43
N LEU A 85 -6.90 -3.99 0.33
CA LEU A 85 -5.57 -4.58 0.54
C LEU A 85 -5.39 -5.12 1.97
N LEU A 86 -5.94 -4.45 2.99
CA LEU A 86 -5.91 -4.93 4.38
C LEU A 86 -6.73 -6.23 4.53
N GLN A 87 -7.90 -6.30 3.91
CA GLN A 87 -8.71 -7.52 3.88
C GLN A 87 -7.95 -8.67 3.20
N ILE A 88 -7.34 -8.41 2.04
CA ILE A 88 -6.51 -9.39 1.33
C ILE A 88 -5.32 -9.85 2.18
N ALA A 89 -4.62 -8.91 2.83
CA ALA A 89 -3.49 -9.22 3.71
C ALA A 89 -3.91 -10.14 4.85
N LYS A 90 -5.09 -9.90 5.45
CA LYS A 90 -5.64 -10.72 6.53
C LYS A 90 -6.10 -12.10 6.06
N GLU A 91 -6.92 -12.14 5.03
CA GLU A 91 -7.65 -13.35 4.61
C GLU A 91 -6.77 -14.32 3.80
N GLU A 92 -5.98 -13.80 2.85
CA GLU A 92 -5.20 -14.64 1.94
C GLU A 92 -3.75 -14.85 2.39
N TYR A 93 -3.19 -13.88 3.12
CA TYR A 93 -1.78 -13.90 3.53
C TYR A 93 -1.61 -14.02 5.05
N HIS A 94 -2.71 -14.08 5.80
CA HIS A 94 -2.73 -14.32 7.24
C HIS A 94 -1.91 -13.31 8.06
N PHE A 95 -1.84 -12.06 7.58
CA PHE A 95 -1.24 -10.97 8.34
C PHE A 95 -2.10 -10.68 9.57
N ARG A 96 -1.44 -10.53 10.72
CA ARG A 96 -2.06 -10.02 11.96
C ARG A 96 -1.86 -8.53 12.14
N LYS A 97 -0.86 -7.97 11.46
CA LYS A 97 -0.50 -6.55 11.51
C LYS A 97 0.21 -6.14 10.24
N VAL A 98 0.10 -4.88 9.86
CA VAL A 98 0.81 -4.26 8.73
C VAL A 98 1.48 -2.97 9.17
N ILE A 99 2.59 -2.63 8.52
CA ILE A 99 3.19 -1.30 8.56
C ILE A 99 2.68 -0.51 7.36
N ILE A 100 2.19 0.70 7.59
CA ILE A 100 1.83 1.64 6.53
C ILE A 100 2.66 2.90 6.75
N THR A 101 3.28 3.43 5.70
CA THR A 101 4.14 4.60 5.83
C THR A 101 3.75 5.69 4.84
N CYS A 102 4.01 6.92 5.21
CA CYS A 102 3.94 8.06 4.29
C CYS A 102 5.04 9.07 4.63
N SER A 103 5.38 9.93 3.67
CA SER A 103 6.22 11.08 3.98
C SER A 103 5.40 12.10 4.81
N PRO A 104 5.97 12.80 5.80
CA PRO A 104 5.22 13.71 6.67
C PRO A 104 4.52 14.87 5.93
N ASP A 105 5.07 15.28 4.79
CA ASP A 105 4.52 16.31 3.91
C ASP A 105 3.39 15.80 2.99
N ASN A 106 3.19 14.48 2.92
CA ASN A 106 2.08 13.87 2.20
C ASN A 106 0.82 13.82 3.08
N ILE A 107 0.22 15.00 3.28
CA ILE A 107 -0.97 15.21 4.11
C ILE A 107 -2.16 14.34 3.64
N ALA A 108 -2.29 14.10 2.33
CA ALA A 108 -3.38 13.29 1.79
C ALA A 108 -3.25 11.81 2.21
N SER A 109 -2.04 11.25 2.13
CA SER A 109 -1.78 9.89 2.60
C SER A 109 -1.88 9.76 4.11
N ASP A 110 -1.37 10.73 4.86
CA ASP A 110 -1.48 10.76 6.32
C ASP A 110 -2.96 10.70 6.76
N LYS A 111 -3.82 11.57 6.22
CA LYS A 111 -5.26 11.55 6.50
C LYS A 111 -5.93 10.22 6.12
N THR A 112 -5.52 9.63 4.99
CA THR A 112 -6.01 8.32 4.56
C THR A 112 -5.65 7.24 5.58
N ILE A 113 -4.40 7.23 6.05
CA ILE A 113 -3.90 6.24 7.02
C ILE A 113 -4.57 6.41 8.39
N GLN A 114 -4.72 7.65 8.86
CA GLN A 114 -5.45 7.95 10.10
C GLN A 114 -6.92 7.51 10.03
N SER A 115 -7.55 7.66 8.87
CA SER A 115 -8.94 7.19 8.66
C SER A 115 -9.08 5.67 8.69
N LEU A 116 -7.98 4.93 8.52
CA LEU A 116 -7.93 3.48 8.74
C LEU A 116 -7.72 3.10 10.21
N HIS A 117 -7.60 4.10 11.11
CA HIS A 117 -7.29 3.93 12.53
C HIS A 117 -5.94 3.25 12.79
N ALA A 118 -4.95 3.46 11.90
CA ALA A 118 -3.59 3.02 12.14
C ALA A 118 -2.91 3.90 13.21
N GLU A 119 -2.15 3.28 14.11
CA GLU A 119 -1.43 3.96 15.18
C GLU A 119 -0.12 4.54 14.64
N LEU A 120 0.09 5.85 14.79
CA LEU A 120 1.39 6.47 14.50
C LEU A 120 2.40 6.05 15.57
N LEU A 121 3.38 5.22 15.19
CA LEU A 121 4.43 4.80 16.11
C LEU A 121 5.52 5.86 16.25
N GLN A 122 6.01 6.40 15.13
CA GLN A 122 7.10 7.37 15.11
C GLN A 122 7.29 8.04 13.75
N THR A 123 7.96 9.18 13.77
CA THR A 123 8.51 9.84 12.58
C THR A 123 10.02 9.61 12.56
N VAL A 124 10.54 8.99 11.51
CA VAL A 124 11.96 8.56 11.42
C VAL A 124 12.65 9.08 10.18
N ASN A 125 13.96 9.30 10.31
CA ASN A 125 14.82 9.54 9.15
C ASN A 125 15.05 8.22 8.40
N VAL A 126 14.90 8.26 7.08
CA VAL A 126 15.21 7.13 6.20
C VAL A 126 16.74 7.02 6.06
N PRO A 127 17.34 5.83 6.23
CA PRO A 127 18.78 5.63 6.05
C PRO A 127 19.25 6.00 4.64
N LYS A 128 20.44 6.60 4.51
CA LYS A 128 20.99 7.05 3.21
C LYS A 128 21.14 5.93 2.18
N GLN A 129 21.35 4.70 2.66
CA GLN A 129 21.48 3.50 1.84
C GLN A 129 20.15 2.96 1.32
N HIS A 130 19.03 3.35 1.94
CA HIS A 130 17.69 2.89 1.54
C HIS A 130 17.26 3.59 0.23
N TRP A 131 16.61 2.87 -0.69
CA TRP A 131 16.26 3.41 -2.01
C TRP A 131 15.31 4.62 -1.95
N LEU A 132 14.41 4.64 -0.96
CA LEU A 132 13.55 5.81 -0.66
C LEU A 132 14.35 7.11 -0.50
N TYR A 133 15.53 7.04 0.13
CA TYR A 133 16.37 8.24 0.31
C TYR A 133 16.78 8.85 -1.02
N ARG A 134 17.13 7.99 -2.01
CA ARG A 134 17.52 8.42 -3.37
C ARG A 134 16.36 9.04 -4.15
N ARG A 135 15.12 8.75 -3.75
CA ARG A 135 13.89 9.35 -4.31
C ARG A 135 13.49 10.66 -3.62
N GLY A 136 14.27 11.11 -2.64
CA GLY A 136 13.95 12.30 -1.84
C GLY A 136 13.02 12.03 -0.66
N GLU A 137 12.58 10.79 -0.46
CA GLU A 137 11.74 10.37 0.66
C GLU A 137 12.63 10.14 1.90
N LYS A 138 13.10 11.24 2.50
CA LYS A 138 14.13 11.24 3.56
C LYS A 138 13.58 11.07 4.97
N VAL A 139 12.28 11.29 5.16
CA VAL A 139 11.59 11.16 6.45
C VAL A 139 10.30 10.37 6.21
N LYS A 140 9.96 9.48 7.15
CA LYS A 140 8.73 8.69 7.09
C LYS A 140 8.00 8.71 8.43
N ASN A 141 6.68 8.91 8.36
CA ASN A 141 5.77 8.53 9.43
C ASN A 141 5.53 7.03 9.32
N ILE A 142 5.73 6.31 10.42
CA ILE A 142 5.57 4.86 10.52
C ILE A 142 4.29 4.59 11.31
N TYR A 143 3.30 3.98 10.65
CA TYR A 143 2.07 3.56 11.28
C TYR A 143 2.00 2.04 11.39
N LEU A 144 1.40 1.56 12.48
CA LEU A 144 1.08 0.16 12.68
C LEU A 144 -0.44 -0.02 12.72
N LEU A 145 -0.93 -1.02 11.99
CA LEU A 145 -2.34 -1.40 12.03
C LEU A 145 -2.46 -2.89 12.30
N THR A 146 -3.24 -3.25 13.32
CA THR A 146 -3.59 -4.64 13.66
C THR A 146 -4.86 -5.04 12.89
N LEU A 147 -4.85 -6.24 12.28
CA LEU A 147 -5.88 -6.74 11.36
C LEU A 147 -6.91 -7.66 12.02
#